data_AF-O50685-F1
#
_entry.id   AF-O50685-F1
#
_cell.length_a   1.000
_cell.length_b   1.000
_cell.length_c   1.000
_cell.angle_alpha   90.00
_cell.angle_beta   90.00
_cell.angle_gamma   90.00
#
_symmetry.space_group_name_H-M   'P 1'
#
loop_
_entity.id
_entity.type
_entity.pdbx_description
1 polymer ?
#
loop_
_entity_poly.entity_id
_entity_poly.type
_entity_poly.pdbx_seq_one_letter_code
_entity_poly.pdbx_strand_id
1 'polypeptide(L)'
;MKKKDNKKQVTLYKRVEISTGKELSLGNNQDKELRNYNELKEQLKLNLKSDINNKIQRMKILYEIKQKELYKYDGFKSFKQFIESYIIARSQAYMYLKIYEKVLEGIISIEKVKEMGFVATYKNILKNSLSEIYKENMVKENPEEGVGTQNKSIRILMKDEKVYDFCKKDIKRIYFILEKLIKDKKNILSDLIIEYENYKKDKKIKVSS
;
A
#
# COMPACT_ATOMS: atom_id res chain seq x y z
N MET A 1 -11.85 -23.95 -34.00
CA MET A 1 -11.34 -22.91 -33.08
C MET A 1 -10.45 -23.57 -32.02
N LYS A 2 -9.12 -23.42 -32.11
CA LYS A 2 -8.18 -23.98 -31.13
C LYS A 2 -7.92 -22.93 -30.03
N LYS A 3 -8.23 -23.26 -28.77
CA LYS A 3 -7.87 -22.46 -27.60
C LYS A 3 -6.34 -22.44 -27.46
N LYS A 4 -5.76 -21.25 -27.38
CA LYS A 4 -4.32 -21.03 -27.20
C LYS A 4 -4.08 -20.86 -25.69
N ASP A 5 -3.57 -21.90 -25.05
CA ASP A 5 -3.17 -21.84 -23.65
C ASP A 5 -1.92 -20.97 -23.52
N ASN A 6 -2.11 -19.72 -23.07
CA ASN A 6 -1.02 -18.81 -22.74
C ASN A 6 -0.41 -19.21 -21.38
N LYS A 7 0.42 -20.25 -21.41
CA LYS A 7 1.27 -20.64 -20.28
C LYS A 7 2.30 -19.53 -20.06
N LYS A 8 2.17 -18.78 -18.96
CA LYS A 8 3.13 -17.73 -18.55
C LYS A 8 4.50 -18.40 -18.36
N GLN A 9 5.40 -18.24 -19.32
CA GLN A 9 6.76 -18.78 -19.24
C GLN A 9 7.64 -17.85 -18.39
N VAL A 10 8.41 -18.45 -17.50
CA VAL A 10 9.41 -17.77 -16.68
C VAL A 10 10.76 -17.93 -17.39
N THR A 11 11.29 -16.84 -17.95
CA THR A 11 12.67 -16.83 -18.46
C THR A 11 13.60 -16.50 -17.30
N LEU A 12 14.18 -17.53 -16.68
CA LEU A 12 15.24 -17.40 -15.69
C LEU A 12 16.56 -17.14 -16.42
N TYR A 13 17.15 -15.96 -16.22
CA TYR A 13 18.52 -15.70 -16.66
C TYR A 13 19.48 -16.52 -15.78
N LYS A 14 20.29 -17.37 -16.42
CA LYS A 14 21.28 -18.26 -15.80
C LYS A 14 22.27 -17.44 -14.96
N ARG A 15 22.38 -17.70 -13.65
CA ARG A 15 23.42 -17.12 -12.81
C ARG A 15 24.76 -17.78 -13.16
N VAL A 16 25.80 -16.97 -13.27
CA VAL A 16 27.19 -17.42 -13.43
C VAL A 16 27.63 -18.07 -12.12
N GLU A 17 27.93 -19.36 -12.17
CA GLU A 17 28.57 -20.09 -11.07
C GLU A 17 30.07 -19.79 -11.07
N ILE A 18 30.59 -19.27 -9.96
CA ILE A 18 32.03 -19.13 -9.75
C ILE A 18 32.50 -20.45 -9.13
N SER A 19 33.27 -21.22 -9.89
CA SER A 19 33.94 -22.41 -9.40
C SER A 19 35.18 -22.01 -8.60
N THR A 20 35.26 -22.44 -7.34
CA THR A 20 36.51 -22.42 -6.57
C THR A 20 36.77 -23.83 -6.05
N GLY A 21 37.62 -24.55 -6.78
CA GLY A 21 38.26 -25.76 -6.29
C GLY A 21 39.43 -25.42 -5.36
N LYS A 22 39.50 -26.09 -4.21
CA LYS A 22 40.74 -26.65 -3.64
C LYS A 22 40.39 -27.56 -2.46
N GLU A 23 40.89 -28.78 -2.57
CA GLU A 23 40.74 -29.86 -1.60
C GLU A 23 41.88 -29.82 -0.55
N LEU A 24 41.65 -30.52 0.58
CA LEU A 24 42.56 -30.96 1.66
C LEU A 24 42.58 -30.14 2.97
N SER A 25 41.92 -30.66 4.02
CA SER A 25 42.59 -31.49 5.07
C SER A 25 41.59 -31.94 6.15
N LEU A 26 41.87 -33.08 6.77
CA LEU A 26 41.07 -33.75 7.81
C LEU A 26 41.15 -32.93 9.12
N GLY A 27 40.16 -32.07 9.36
CA GLY A 27 40.03 -31.29 10.60
C GLY A 27 38.56 -31.11 10.96
N ASN A 28 38.17 -31.68 12.10
CA ASN A 28 36.89 -31.60 12.82
C ASN A 28 35.62 -31.29 12.00
N ASN A 29 34.67 -32.23 11.98
CA ASN A 29 33.36 -32.07 11.33
C ASN A 29 32.65 -30.75 11.74
N GLN A 30 32.87 -30.27 12.97
CA GLN A 30 32.40 -28.97 13.48
C GLN A 30 32.97 -27.76 12.70
N ASP A 31 34.22 -27.79 12.28
CA ASP A 31 34.85 -26.72 11.51
C ASP A 31 34.34 -26.67 10.07
N LYS A 32 33.97 -27.84 9.51
CA LYS A 32 33.32 -27.94 8.20
C LYS A 32 31.88 -27.44 8.23
N GLU A 33 31.12 -27.81 9.26
CA GLU A 33 29.75 -27.33 9.46
C GLU A 33 29.70 -25.82 9.70
N LEU A 34 30.62 -25.27 10.51
CA LEU A 34 30.72 -23.84 10.76
C LEU A 34 31.08 -23.05 9.48
N ARG A 35 31.98 -23.57 8.64
CA ARG A 35 32.29 -22.98 7.33
C ARG A 35 31.07 -22.98 6.42
N ASN A 36 30.39 -24.11 6.30
CA ASN A 36 29.16 -24.23 5.49
C ASN A 36 28.06 -23.27 5.97
N TYR A 37 27.85 -23.17 7.29
CA TYR A 37 26.89 -22.23 7.87
C TYR A 37 27.22 -20.78 7.49
N ASN A 38 28.48 -20.36 7.62
CA ASN A 38 28.91 -19.00 7.29
C ASN A 38 28.72 -18.70 5.79
N GLU A 39 29.02 -19.66 4.92
CA GLU A 39 28.81 -19.51 3.48
C GLU A 39 27.32 -19.35 3.14
N LEU A 40 26.45 -20.23 3.66
CA LEU A 40 25.00 -20.15 3.47
C LEU A 40 24.42 -18.82 4.00
N LYS A 41 24.93 -18.35 5.15
CA LYS A 41 24.53 -17.07 5.74
C LYS A 41 24.87 -15.88 4.84
N GLU A 42 26.08 -15.86 4.25
CA GLU A 42 26.47 -14.80 3.33
C GLU A 42 25.71 -14.87 2.00
N GLN A 43 25.52 -16.08 1.44
CA GLN A 43 24.68 -16.28 0.26
C GLN A 43 23.25 -15.79 0.50
N LEU A 44 22.67 -16.08 1.66
CA LEU A 44 21.33 -15.60 2.03
C LEU A 44 21.28 -14.06 2.09
N LYS A 45 22.25 -13.42 2.73
CA LYS A 45 22.34 -11.94 2.79
C LYS A 45 22.41 -11.33 1.39
N LEU A 46 23.23 -11.89 0.50
CA LEU A 46 23.38 -11.41 -0.88
C LEU A 46 22.08 -11.58 -1.67
N ASN A 47 21.40 -12.72 -1.54
CA ASN A 47 20.10 -12.97 -2.16
C ASN A 47 19.05 -11.97 -1.68
N LEU A 48 18.94 -11.72 -0.37
CA LEU A 48 18.00 -10.74 0.19
C LEU A 48 18.27 -9.31 -0.30
N LYS A 49 19.55 -8.90 -0.35
CA LYS A 49 19.95 -7.59 -0.89
C LYS A 49 19.59 -7.45 -2.37
N SER A 50 19.85 -8.50 -3.15
CA SER A 50 19.47 -8.58 -4.56
C SER A 50 17.95 -8.46 -4.73
N ASP A 51 17.16 -9.18 -3.93
CA ASP A 51 15.71 -9.15 -3.98
C ASP A 51 15.14 -7.75 -3.68
N ILE A 52 15.68 -7.06 -2.68
CA ILE A 52 15.27 -5.68 -2.37
C ILE A 52 15.61 -4.76 -3.54
N ASN A 53 16.84 -4.83 -4.07
CA ASN A 53 17.24 -4.01 -5.22
C ASN A 53 16.38 -4.31 -6.46
N ASN A 54 16.06 -5.57 -6.73
CA ASN A 54 15.17 -5.98 -7.81
C ASN A 54 13.77 -5.38 -7.65
N LYS A 55 13.23 -5.36 -6.42
CA LYS A 55 11.94 -4.70 -6.14
C LYS A 55 11.99 -3.20 -6.39
N ILE A 56 13.09 -2.53 -6.03
CA ILE A 56 13.29 -1.10 -6.31
C ILE A 56 13.34 -0.85 -7.83
N GLN A 57 14.06 -1.67 -8.59
CA GLN A 57 14.11 -1.52 -10.05
C GLN A 57 12.74 -1.75 -10.70
N ARG A 58 12.03 -2.80 -10.28
CA ARG A 58 10.65 -3.05 -10.74
C ARG A 58 9.74 -1.86 -10.46
N MET A 59 9.86 -1.24 -9.29
CA MET A 59 9.10 -0.06 -8.92
C MET A 59 9.34 1.12 -9.88
N LYS A 60 10.62 1.40 -10.23
CA LYS A 60 10.99 2.44 -11.20
C LYS A 60 10.42 2.15 -12.59
N ILE A 61 10.62 0.93 -13.09
CA ILE A 61 10.17 0.48 -14.42
C ILE A 61 8.64 0.60 -14.53
N LEU A 62 7.89 0.07 -13.54
CA LEU A 62 6.43 0.13 -13.55
C LEU A 62 5.91 1.56 -13.57
N TYR A 63 6.57 2.48 -12.85
CA TYR A 63 6.21 3.88 -12.84
C TYR A 63 6.41 4.51 -14.22
N GLU A 64 7.58 4.31 -14.83
CA GLU A 64 7.88 4.87 -16.15
C GLU A 64 6.92 4.35 -17.23
N ILE A 65 6.66 3.03 -17.25
CA ILE A 65 5.69 2.41 -18.16
C ILE A 65 4.29 3.02 -17.98
N LYS A 66 3.87 3.26 -16.73
CA LYS A 66 2.56 3.85 -16.46
C LYS A 66 2.48 5.31 -16.90
N GLN A 67 3.46 6.13 -16.52
CA GLN A 67 3.41 7.59 -16.78
C GLN A 67 3.50 7.92 -18.26
N LYS A 68 4.34 7.20 -19.00
CA LYS A 68 4.49 7.37 -20.46
C LYS A 68 3.52 6.51 -21.26
N GLU A 69 2.62 5.78 -20.58
CA GLU A 69 1.65 4.86 -21.18
C GLU A 69 2.26 3.82 -22.15
N LEU A 70 3.49 3.38 -21.89
CA LEU A 70 4.26 2.50 -22.80
C LEU A 70 3.62 1.13 -23.00
N TYR A 71 2.75 0.72 -22.08
CA TYR A 71 1.97 -0.51 -22.22
C TYR A 71 1.09 -0.54 -23.48
N LYS A 72 0.81 0.61 -24.10
CA LYS A 72 0.07 0.70 -25.36
C LYS A 72 0.83 0.10 -26.56
N TYR A 73 2.16 0.05 -26.51
CA TYR A 73 2.97 -0.58 -27.56
C TYR A 73 2.70 -2.08 -27.70
N ASP A 74 2.32 -2.74 -26.60
CA ASP A 74 1.91 -4.14 -26.58
C ASP A 74 0.39 -4.31 -26.81
N GLY A 75 -0.32 -3.24 -27.17
CA GLY A 75 -1.76 -3.25 -27.43
C GLY A 75 -2.65 -3.30 -26.19
N PHE A 76 -2.11 -3.09 -24.99
CA PHE A 76 -2.93 -3.03 -23.77
C PHE A 76 -3.72 -1.73 -23.70
N LYS A 77 -5.03 -1.84 -23.40
CA LYS A 77 -5.93 -0.67 -23.28
C LYS A 77 -5.75 0.10 -21.97
N SER A 78 -5.15 -0.53 -20.96
CA SER A 78 -4.90 0.09 -19.66
C SER A 78 -3.70 -0.52 -18.97
N PHE A 79 -3.07 0.25 -18.09
CA PHE A 79 -2.00 -0.24 -17.23
C PHE A 79 -2.42 -1.45 -16.38
N LYS A 80 -3.70 -1.50 -15.97
CA LYS A 80 -4.27 -2.65 -15.24
C LYS A 80 -4.15 -3.94 -16.08
N GLN A 81 -4.55 -3.87 -17.35
CA GLN A 81 -4.49 -5.02 -18.26
C GLN A 81 -3.04 -5.47 -18.48
N PHE A 82 -2.12 -4.52 -18.61
CA PHE A 82 -0.69 -4.78 -18.72
C PHE A 82 -0.15 -5.57 -17.52
N ILE A 83 -0.37 -5.09 -16.28
CA ILE A 83 0.16 -5.78 -15.09
C ILE A 83 -0.48 -7.16 -14.87
N GLU A 84 -1.72 -7.38 -15.30
CA GLU A 84 -2.40 -8.68 -15.23
C GLU A 84 -1.73 -9.74 -16.12
N SER A 85 -1.01 -9.32 -17.17
CA SER A 85 -0.23 -10.22 -18.01
C SER A 85 1.03 -10.78 -17.31
N TYR A 86 1.56 -10.08 -16.29
CA TYR A 86 2.75 -10.50 -15.54
C TYR A 86 2.41 -11.26 -14.24
N ILE A 87 3.44 -11.76 -13.54
CA ILE A 87 3.34 -12.36 -12.19
C ILE A 87 3.58 -11.27 -11.15
N ILE A 88 2.75 -10.23 -11.17
CA ILE A 88 2.77 -9.16 -10.17
C ILE A 88 1.33 -8.96 -9.69
N ALA A 89 1.12 -9.07 -8.38
CA ALA A 89 -0.19 -8.80 -7.82
C ALA A 89 -0.57 -7.33 -8.05
N ARG A 90 -1.83 -7.07 -8.40
CA ARG A 90 -2.32 -5.71 -8.67
C ARG A 90 -2.01 -4.76 -7.51
N SER A 91 -2.34 -5.15 -6.28
CA SER A 91 -2.07 -4.37 -5.08
C SER A 91 -0.59 -3.99 -4.94
N GLN A 92 0.31 -4.92 -5.25
CA GLN A 92 1.76 -4.69 -5.19
C GLN A 92 2.22 -3.68 -6.25
N ALA A 93 1.72 -3.79 -7.49
CA ALA A 93 2.05 -2.84 -8.54
C ALA A 93 1.62 -1.41 -8.16
N TYR A 94 0.39 -1.23 -7.69
CA TYR A 94 -0.10 0.10 -7.27
C TYR A 94 0.60 0.62 -6.00
N MET A 95 0.98 -0.26 -5.07
CA MET A 95 1.81 0.10 -3.92
C MET A 95 3.17 0.65 -4.38
N TYR A 96 3.84 -0.02 -5.31
CA TYR A 96 5.12 0.46 -5.87
C TYR A 96 5.00 1.82 -6.51
N LEU A 97 3.96 2.05 -7.32
CA LEU A 97 3.72 3.36 -7.92
C LEU A 97 3.59 4.46 -6.87
N LYS A 98 2.83 4.20 -5.80
CA LYS A 98 2.58 5.18 -4.73
C LYS A 98 3.83 5.48 -3.89
N ILE A 99 4.64 4.47 -3.61
CA ILE A 99 5.92 4.67 -2.91
C ILE A 99 6.86 5.51 -3.77
N TYR A 100 6.99 5.18 -5.06
CA TYR A 100 7.93 5.86 -5.93
C TYR A 100 7.55 7.31 -6.23
N GLU A 101 6.25 7.60 -6.33
CA GLU A 101 5.73 8.97 -6.41
C GLU A 101 6.28 9.82 -5.23
N LYS A 102 6.20 9.29 -4.00
CA LYS A 102 6.74 9.96 -2.81
C LYS A 102 8.27 10.04 -2.76
N VAL A 103 8.96 9.12 -3.43
CA VAL A 103 10.40 9.21 -3.62
C VAL A 103 10.76 10.35 -4.57
N LEU A 104 10.02 10.49 -5.68
CA LEU A 104 10.25 11.56 -6.65
C LEU A 104 9.93 12.94 -6.08
N GLU A 105 8.92 13.03 -5.20
CA GLU A 105 8.59 14.23 -4.44
C GLU A 105 9.64 14.57 -3.35
N GLY A 106 10.63 13.71 -3.11
CA GLY A 106 11.65 13.91 -2.08
C GLY A 106 11.19 13.66 -0.64
N ILE A 107 9.94 13.21 -0.44
CA ILE A 107 9.36 12.97 0.89
C ILE A 107 10.00 11.75 1.57
N ILE A 108 10.43 10.75 0.80
CA ILE A 108 11.12 9.57 1.33
C ILE A 108 12.27 9.15 0.41
N SER A 109 13.43 8.82 0.99
CA SER A 109 14.57 8.30 0.23
C SER A 109 14.42 6.80 -0.08
N ILE A 110 15.08 6.33 -1.15
CA ILE A 110 15.13 4.90 -1.48
C ILE A 110 15.79 4.10 -0.34
N GLU A 111 16.81 4.67 0.30
CA GLU A 111 17.49 4.09 1.45
C GLU A 111 16.51 3.85 2.60
N LYS A 112 15.63 4.83 2.87
CA LYS A 112 14.61 4.69 3.90
C LYS A 112 13.56 3.64 3.54
N VAL A 113 13.20 3.51 2.27
CA VAL A 113 12.32 2.42 1.78
C VAL A 113 12.98 1.05 1.98
N LYS A 114 14.29 0.93 1.75
CA LYS A 114 15.03 -0.33 1.95
C LYS A 114 15.07 -0.72 3.43
N GLU A 115 15.28 0.26 4.31
CA GLU A 115 15.34 0.06 5.76
C GLU A 115 13.96 -0.33 6.34
N MET A 116 12.90 0.42 6.02
CA MET A 116 11.56 0.19 6.56
C MET A 116 10.83 -0.97 5.89
N GLY A 117 11.15 -1.24 4.62
CA GLY A 117 10.43 -2.17 3.77
C GLY A 117 9.16 -1.57 3.15
N PHE A 118 8.85 -2.00 1.93
CA PHE A 118 7.78 -1.45 1.09
C PHE A 118 6.41 -1.37 1.77
N VAL A 119 5.98 -2.43 2.47
CA VAL A 119 4.64 -2.47 3.09
C VAL A 119 4.53 -1.46 4.23
N ALA A 120 5.56 -1.37 5.08
CA ALA A 120 5.57 -0.42 6.20
C ALA A 120 5.65 1.02 5.67
N THR A 121 6.50 1.28 4.68
CA THR A 121 6.55 2.56 3.97
C THR A 121 5.18 2.96 3.43
N TYR A 122 4.50 2.06 2.72
CA TYR A 122 3.19 2.34 2.14
C TYR A 122 2.15 2.68 3.21
N LYS A 123 2.11 1.94 4.32
CA LYS A 123 1.23 2.24 5.46
C LYS A 123 1.53 3.61 6.07
N ASN A 124 2.81 3.97 6.18
CA ASN A 124 3.23 5.28 6.71
C ASN A 124 2.76 6.41 5.79
N ILE A 125 2.97 6.28 4.47
CA ILE A 125 2.47 7.25 3.48
C ILE A 125 0.95 7.43 3.60
N LEU A 126 0.19 6.34 3.71
CA LEU A 126 -1.28 6.44 3.88
C LEU A 126 -1.66 7.17 5.17
N LYS A 127 -0.99 6.87 6.29
CA LYS A 127 -1.25 7.53 7.58
C LYS A 127 -0.93 9.03 7.54
N ASN A 128 0.19 9.40 6.93
CA ASN A 128 0.59 10.81 6.83
C ASN A 128 -0.29 11.59 5.86
N SER A 129 -0.68 10.99 4.73
CA SER A 129 -1.61 11.62 3.79
C SER A 129 -2.96 11.92 4.43
N LEU A 130 -3.45 11.06 5.34
CA LEU A 130 -4.64 11.36 6.13
C LEU A 130 -4.39 12.55 7.07
N SER A 131 -3.25 12.57 7.77
CA SER A 131 -2.91 13.69 8.67
C SER A 131 -2.73 15.03 7.96
N GLU A 132 -2.20 15.03 6.74
CA GLU A 132 -2.06 16.22 5.89
C GLU A 132 -3.42 16.70 5.39
N ILE A 133 -4.30 15.79 4.97
CA ILE A 133 -5.70 16.12 4.64
C ILE A 133 -6.42 16.73 5.86
N TYR A 134 -6.20 16.25 7.07
CA TYR A 134 -6.78 16.84 8.27
C TYR A 134 -6.20 18.24 8.59
N LYS A 135 -4.92 18.49 8.30
CA LYS A 135 -4.26 19.79 8.51
C LYS A 135 -4.59 20.82 7.43
N GLU A 136 -4.62 20.41 6.17
CA GLU A 136 -4.88 21.32 5.04
C GLU A 136 -6.33 21.82 5.04
N ASN A 137 -7.27 20.99 5.51
CA ASN A 137 -8.67 21.38 5.70
C ASN A 137 -8.93 22.29 6.93
N MET A 138 -7.91 22.56 7.76
CA MET A 138 -7.98 23.57 8.83
C MET A 138 -7.44 24.95 8.41
N VAL A 139 -6.75 25.06 7.27
CA VAL A 139 -6.02 26.29 6.88
C VAL A 139 -6.65 27.03 5.69
N LYS A 140 -7.62 26.45 4.99
CA LYS A 140 -8.28 27.13 3.85
C LYS A 140 -9.70 27.54 4.21
N GLU A 141 -9.82 28.71 4.85
CA GLU A 141 -11.01 29.53 4.75
C GLU A 141 -11.05 30.21 3.37
N ASN A 142 -12.19 30.00 2.70
CA ASN A 142 -12.75 30.68 1.53
C ASN A 142 -12.56 30.08 0.13
N PRO A 143 -13.62 30.19 -0.71
CA PRO A 143 -13.95 29.19 -1.71
C PRO A 143 -13.93 29.77 -3.12
N GLU A 144 -13.04 29.30 -3.99
CA GLU A 144 -13.28 29.40 -5.42
C GLU A 144 -12.94 28.09 -6.13
N GLU A 145 -13.71 27.88 -7.19
CA GLU A 145 -14.10 26.63 -7.78
C GLU A 145 -12.95 25.88 -8.48
N GLY A 146 -13.13 24.56 -8.59
CA GLY A 146 -12.59 23.82 -9.72
C GLY A 146 -11.37 22.96 -9.45
N VAL A 147 -11.51 21.87 -8.69
CA VAL A 147 -10.71 20.65 -8.90
C VAL A 147 -11.57 19.42 -8.55
N GLY A 148 -11.74 18.52 -9.52
CA GLY A 148 -12.69 17.41 -9.50
C GLY A 148 -12.78 16.66 -8.17
N THR A 149 -13.92 16.82 -7.50
CA THR A 149 -14.32 16.10 -6.29
C THR A 149 -14.42 14.62 -6.65
N GLN A 150 -13.38 13.84 -6.32
CA GLN A 150 -13.53 12.40 -6.21
C GLN A 150 -14.53 12.16 -5.08
N ASN A 151 -15.80 11.94 -5.44
CA ASN A 151 -16.87 11.65 -4.49
C ASN A 151 -16.51 10.37 -3.72
N LYS A 152 -16.03 10.54 -2.49
CA LYS A 152 -15.73 9.43 -1.58
C LYS A 152 -17.04 8.97 -0.95
N SER A 153 -17.57 7.85 -1.43
CA SER A 153 -18.77 7.25 -0.84
C SER A 153 -18.42 6.53 0.47
N ILE A 154 -19.13 6.87 1.55
CA ILE A 154 -19.08 6.13 2.81
C ILE A 154 -20.28 5.20 2.86
N ARG A 155 -20.07 3.93 3.24
CA ARG A 155 -21.15 2.95 3.47
C ARG A 155 -21.25 2.67 4.97
N ILE A 156 -22.43 2.89 5.55
CA ILE A 156 -22.71 2.66 6.97
C ILE A 156 -23.81 1.60 7.05
N LEU A 157 -23.60 0.56 7.86
CA LEU A 157 -24.64 -0.42 8.17
C LEU A 157 -25.49 0.11 9.33
N MET A 158 -26.74 0.48 9.03
CA MET A 158 -27.68 0.96 10.04
C MET A 158 -28.50 -0.20 10.59
N LYS A 159 -28.55 -0.33 11.92
CA LYS A 159 -29.36 -1.35 12.61
C LYS A 159 -30.77 -0.86 12.94
N ASP A 160 -30.93 0.44 13.09
CA ASP A 160 -32.21 1.06 13.42
C ASP A 160 -32.90 1.53 12.13
N GLU A 161 -34.14 1.07 11.95
CA GLU A 161 -34.95 1.32 10.75
C GLU A 161 -35.36 2.79 10.62
N LYS A 162 -35.69 3.46 11.73
CA LYS A 162 -36.08 4.88 11.72
C LYS A 162 -34.90 5.77 11.34
N VAL A 163 -33.71 5.46 11.84
CA VAL A 163 -32.48 6.16 11.48
C VAL A 163 -32.15 5.94 10.00
N TYR A 164 -32.32 4.71 9.51
CA TYR A 164 -32.14 4.40 8.09
C TYR A 164 -33.08 5.22 7.20
N ASP A 165 -34.37 5.26 7.52
CA ASP A 165 -35.37 6.02 6.75
C ASP A 165 -35.10 7.52 6.79
N PHE A 166 -34.72 8.05 7.96
CA PHE A 166 -34.33 9.45 8.10
C PHE A 166 -33.15 9.81 7.19
N CYS A 167 -32.14 8.94 7.10
CA CYS A 167 -30.96 9.16 6.27
C CYS A 167 -31.22 8.95 4.78
N LYS A 168 -32.04 7.95 4.43
CA LYS A 168 -32.38 7.63 3.03
C LYS A 168 -33.29 8.67 2.40
N LYS A 169 -34.23 9.22 3.18
CA LYS A 169 -35.24 10.18 2.71
C LYS A 169 -34.62 11.44 2.09
N ASP A 170 -33.53 11.94 2.67
CA ASP A 170 -32.80 13.08 2.14
C ASP A 170 -31.32 13.03 2.51
N ILE A 171 -30.52 12.49 1.59
CA ILE A 171 -29.07 12.34 1.76
C ILE A 171 -28.38 13.72 1.80
N LYS A 172 -28.87 14.72 1.06
CA LYS A 172 -28.29 16.07 1.05
C LYS A 172 -28.46 16.73 2.41
N ARG A 173 -29.60 16.53 3.04
CA ARG A 173 -29.85 16.98 4.42
C ARG A 173 -28.87 16.34 5.41
N ILE A 174 -28.59 15.04 5.29
CA ILE A 174 -27.59 14.39 6.15
C ILE A 174 -26.20 14.99 5.95
N TYR A 175 -25.80 15.19 4.69
CA TYR A 175 -24.52 15.84 4.38
C TYR A 175 -24.43 17.23 5.02
N PHE A 176 -25.47 18.06 4.86
CA PHE A 176 -25.54 19.39 5.47
C PHE A 176 -25.45 19.35 7.00
N ILE A 177 -26.19 18.43 7.65
CA ILE A 177 -26.15 18.28 9.12
C ILE A 177 -24.74 17.90 9.59
N LEU A 178 -24.12 16.91 8.95
CA LEU A 178 -22.76 16.48 9.31
C LEU A 178 -21.74 17.60 9.08
N GLU A 179 -21.85 18.31 7.97
CA GLU A 179 -20.98 19.44 7.66
C GLU A 179 -21.11 20.55 8.71
N LYS A 180 -22.34 20.93 9.09
CA LYS A 180 -22.58 21.93 10.14
C LYS A 180 -22.11 21.49 11.52
N LEU A 181 -22.26 20.21 11.87
CA LEU A 181 -21.74 19.67 13.13
C LEU A 181 -20.22 19.78 13.21
N ILE A 182 -19.53 19.44 12.12
CA ILE A 182 -18.07 19.44 12.05
C ILE A 182 -17.50 20.86 12.01
N LYS A 183 -18.09 21.76 11.21
CA LYS A 183 -17.58 23.12 11.01
C LYS A 183 -17.97 24.06 12.15
N ASP A 184 -19.24 24.06 12.53
CA ASP A 184 -19.82 25.16 13.33
C ASP A 184 -20.21 24.73 14.74
N LYS A 185 -20.50 23.45 14.98
CA LYS A 185 -21.03 22.95 16.26
C LYS A 185 -20.08 21.94 16.93
N LYS A 186 -18.80 22.30 17.03
CA LYS A 186 -17.73 21.46 17.58
C LYS A 186 -17.98 20.96 19.00
N ASN A 187 -18.60 21.77 19.87
CA ASN A 187 -18.91 21.36 21.24
C ASN A 187 -19.93 20.22 21.27
N ILE A 188 -21.04 20.38 20.54
CA ILE A 188 -22.08 19.35 20.40
C ILE A 188 -21.49 18.06 19.80
N LEU A 189 -20.63 18.20 18.78
CA LEU A 189 -19.95 17.05 18.18
C LEU A 189 -19.03 16.35 19.20
N SER A 190 -18.34 17.10 20.04
CA SER A 190 -17.44 16.55 21.06
C SER A 190 -18.21 15.77 22.12
N ASP A 191 -19.35 16.31 22.58
CA ASP A 191 -20.24 15.63 23.52
C ASP A 191 -20.76 14.31 22.95
N LEU A 192 -21.23 14.32 21.69
CA LEU A 192 -21.69 13.11 20.99
C LEU A 192 -20.58 12.05 20.82
N ILE A 193 -19.32 12.48 20.60
CA ILE A 193 -18.17 11.57 20.51
C ILE A 193 -17.87 10.94 21.87
N ILE A 194 -17.90 11.73 22.95
CA ILE A 194 -17.67 11.24 24.32
C ILE A 194 -18.76 10.22 24.69
N GLU A 195 -20.02 10.54 24.42
CA GLU A 195 -21.16 9.64 24.64
C GLU A 195 -20.97 8.30 23.90
N TYR A 196 -20.58 8.37 22.62
CA TYR A 196 -20.32 7.17 21.82
C TYR A 196 -19.18 6.30 22.35
N GLU A 197 -18.05 6.91 22.76
CA GLU A 197 -16.93 6.14 23.31
C GLU A 197 -17.27 5.51 24.67
N ASN A 198 -18.12 6.15 25.48
CA ASN A 198 -18.65 5.56 26.72
C ASN A 198 -19.57 4.37 26.41
N TYR A 199 -20.53 4.53 25.50
CA TYR A 199 -21.42 3.44 25.04
C TYR A 199 -20.64 2.21 24.55
N LYS A 200 -19.53 2.44 23.83
CA LYS A 200 -18.66 1.39 23.31
C LYS A 200 -17.89 0.67 24.41
N LYS A 201 -17.50 1.35 25.49
CA LYS A 201 -16.86 0.72 26.67
C LYS A 201 -17.87 -0.18 27.40
N ASP A 202 -19.10 0.30 27.61
CA ASP A 202 -20.15 -0.47 28.30
C ASP A 202 -20.54 -1.75 27.55
N LYS A 203 -20.54 -1.70 26.21
CA LYS A 203 -20.76 -2.89 25.39
C LYS A 203 -19.64 -3.92 25.48
N LYS A 204 -18.39 -3.52 25.70
CA LYS A 204 -17.28 -4.46 25.87
C LYS A 204 -17.38 -5.21 27.19
N ILE A 205 -17.76 -4.50 28.26
CA ILE A 205 -17.89 -5.07 29.61
C ILE A 205 -19.00 -6.15 29.63
N LYS A 206 -20.15 -5.89 28.98
CA LYS A 206 -21.29 -6.83 28.90
C LYS A 206 -21.06 -8.10 28.07
N VAL A 207 -20.01 -8.16 27.25
CA VAL A 207 -19.69 -9.34 26.41
C VAL A 207 -18.62 -10.23 27.08
N SER A 208 -17.97 -9.73 28.13
CA SER A 208 -16.93 -10.42 28.91
C SER A 208 -17.41 -10.86 30.30
N SER A 209 -18.72 -10.82 30.56
CA SER A 209 -19.40 -11.38 31.74
C SER A 209 -20.42 -12.40 31.28
#